data_AF-A0A7C7EFY1-F1
#
_entry.id   AF-A0A7C7EFY1-F1
#
_cell.length_a   1.000
_cell.length_b   1.000
_cell.length_c   1.000
_cell.angle_alpha   90.00
_cell.angle_beta   90.00
_cell.angle_gamma   90.00
#
_symmetry.space_group_name_H-M   'P 1'
#
loop_
_entity.id
_entity.type
_entity.pdbx_description
1 polymer ?
#
loop_
_entity_poly.entity_id
_entity_poly.type
_entity_poly.pdbx_seq_one_letter_code
_entity_poly.pdbx_strand_id
1 'polypeptide(L)'
;YVVVFNDTWMELGDTYKVVEETKKRWPQLNFYTARSEKNAETTWKEMGPPSRLIRWCCTVHKSAPTLLMLRTLVGKPSVRALVIEGVRREESQRRSVYSDVAIGYKHDTQTNIRPIMDWSSTEIYLYIFSRSLPLNRAYRFGLTRVGCSVCPFASGWSEYVIENAYSSDVKPLIDVLFEYASMFTKEKDDLMEFVSSGKWKSRASGSSLRFGKEIPSRSFNNESILVLRIKSPNEKWTEWAKAVGNVVMENDAQGQINVRGPSNSNSSQKILDFHIKRDADDEVITISGLSSDDKETVTRLGWAATKASYCTHCQACQVECPTGALNVTTTKVSIDQGRCIHCAECLWFGGKVCLSAKSLKLKEGANAMSDNRVYLTDYSGFGIREEWLRKLVEVGEKWSFETSGLGNKQFSGLRSWLKHAEIDISENGTLSLSLLRKLGPDSDLVWATIWTNLARNSQIVRWYISQVKWGSVVSKDDCVRMTAEYFPNHTERTRKNAVTALFELFNKSPIGTRLGIGVASFNGRQQRVEKKGWSKPLPEVILYSLYRFAEANSRYEFTLDELYNLESCESPYALFGLSQPKLMSMLRGVSLTKPDLVRVEFVRDLNNVYLNRDFSPKEVLQNVRLE
;
A
#
# COMPACT_ATOMS: atom_id res chain seq x y z
N TYR A 1 32.43 29.56 8.35
CA TYR A 1 31.93 28.31 7.73
C TYR A 1 31.40 27.41 8.84
N VAL A 2 30.27 26.73 8.61
CA VAL A 2 29.70 25.77 9.56
C VAL A 2 29.55 24.42 8.87
N VAL A 3 29.66 23.34 9.63
CA VAL A 3 29.38 21.98 9.13
C VAL A 3 28.06 21.54 9.74
N VAL A 4 27.09 21.23 8.87
CA VAL A 4 25.77 20.78 9.30
C VAL A 4 25.64 19.29 9.02
N PHE A 5 25.54 18.49 10.08
CA PHE A 5 25.06 17.12 9.97
C PHE A 5 23.53 17.14 9.97
N ASN A 6 22.94 16.61 8.92
CA ASN A 6 21.49 16.55 8.76
C ASN A 6 21.00 15.18 9.20
N ASP A 7 20.54 15.11 10.44
CA ASP A 7 20.07 13.89 11.05
C ASP A 7 18.60 13.67 10.73
N THR A 8 18.35 12.61 9.97
CA THR A 8 17.01 12.31 9.46
C THR A 8 16.18 11.43 10.38
N TRP A 9 16.69 11.09 11.58
CA TRP A 9 16.19 9.99 12.42
C TRP A 9 16.29 8.60 11.78
N MET A 10 16.85 8.49 10.58
CA MET A 10 16.92 7.26 9.80
C MET A 10 18.36 6.94 9.41
N GLU A 11 19.37 7.56 10.02
CA GLU A 11 20.77 7.29 9.68
C GLU A 11 21.25 5.95 10.28
N LEU A 12 22.15 5.25 9.59
CA LEU A 12 22.79 4.04 10.10
C LEU A 12 23.71 4.36 11.28
N GLY A 13 23.89 3.42 12.21
CA GLY A 13 24.75 3.56 13.39
C GLY A 13 26.18 4.02 13.06
N ASP A 14 26.76 3.51 11.97
CA ASP A 14 28.11 3.91 11.54
C ASP A 14 28.17 5.33 10.95
N THR A 15 27.05 5.89 10.47
CA THR A 15 26.99 7.31 10.08
C THR A 15 27.23 8.20 11.29
N TYR A 16 26.60 7.91 12.44
CA TYR A 16 26.83 8.67 13.67
C TYR A 16 28.28 8.57 14.16
N LYS A 17 28.88 7.37 14.09
CA LYS A 17 30.29 7.18 14.49
C LYS A 17 31.23 8.04 13.66
N VAL A 18 31.07 8.06 12.33
CA VAL A 18 31.90 8.89 11.44
C VAL A 18 31.71 10.38 11.71
N VAL A 19 30.49 10.83 12.03
CA VAL A 19 30.24 12.23 12.41
C VAL A 19 31.02 12.59 13.68
N GLU A 20 31.00 11.74 14.70
CA GLU A 20 31.75 11.97 15.94
C GLU A 20 33.27 11.92 15.74
N GLU A 21 33.77 10.99 14.92
CA GLU A 21 35.19 10.94 14.52
C GLU A 21 35.60 12.22 13.76
N THR A 22 34.75 12.70 12.85
CA THR A 22 34.95 13.93 12.08
C THR A 22 35.02 15.15 13.01
N LYS A 23 34.11 15.25 14.00
CA LYS A 23 34.14 16.34 15.00
C LYS A 23 35.44 16.36 15.79
N LYS A 24 35.91 15.19 16.24
CA LYS A 24 37.18 15.05 16.97
C LYS A 24 38.39 15.39 16.11
N ARG A 25 38.35 15.06 14.82
CA ARG A 25 39.45 15.30 13.87
C ARG A 25 39.60 16.78 13.51
N TRP A 26 38.51 17.53 13.45
CA TRP A 26 38.49 18.94 13.07
C TRP A 26 37.83 19.84 14.13
N PRO A 27 38.36 19.92 15.35
CA PRO A 27 37.73 20.66 16.46
C PRO A 27 37.61 22.17 16.20
N GLN A 28 38.38 22.71 15.24
CA GLN A 28 38.31 24.11 14.83
C GLN A 28 37.07 24.47 13.99
N LEU A 29 36.31 23.47 13.51
CA LEU A 29 35.09 23.70 12.74
C LEU A 29 33.87 23.74 13.66
N ASN A 30 32.93 24.63 13.34
CA ASN A 30 31.66 24.71 14.06
C ASN A 30 30.68 23.66 13.51
N PHE A 31 30.52 22.56 14.24
CA PHE A 31 29.58 21.49 13.90
C PHE A 31 28.20 21.72 14.54
N TYR A 32 27.16 21.54 13.73
CA TYR A 32 25.78 21.57 14.19
C TYR A 32 25.02 20.36 13.66
N THR A 33 24.06 19.88 14.43
CA THR A 33 23.14 18.81 14.01
C THR A 33 21.77 19.41 13.76
N ALA A 34 21.31 19.40 12.51
CA ALA A 34 19.93 19.71 12.16
C ALA A 34 19.10 18.44 12.23
N ARG A 35 18.00 18.45 12.96
CA ARG A 35 17.12 17.29 13.15
C ARG A 35 15.66 17.75 13.24
N SER A 36 14.74 17.00 12.65
CA SER A 36 13.30 17.22 12.83
C SER A 36 12.91 17.02 14.30
N GLU A 37 11.98 17.84 14.83
CA GLU A 37 11.48 17.66 16.20
C GLU A 37 10.76 16.31 16.38
N LYS A 38 9.95 15.91 15.39
CA LYS A 38 9.32 14.58 15.38
C LYS A 38 10.28 13.56 14.78
N ASN A 39 10.36 12.38 15.41
CA ASN A 39 11.15 11.27 14.89
C ASN A 39 10.53 10.64 13.63
N ALA A 40 11.31 9.80 12.93
CA ALA A 40 10.86 9.15 11.71
C ALA A 40 9.62 8.28 11.93
N GLU A 41 9.58 7.46 12.99
CA GLU A 41 8.46 6.58 13.30
C GLU A 41 7.15 7.36 13.46
N THR A 42 7.14 8.43 14.27
CA THR A 42 5.97 9.29 14.47
C THR A 42 5.49 9.87 13.15
N THR A 43 6.38 10.46 12.36
CA THR A 43 5.98 11.05 11.07
C THR A 43 5.50 10.00 10.06
N TRP A 44 6.03 8.77 10.07
CA TRP A 44 5.54 7.68 9.23
C TRP A 44 4.15 7.19 9.68
N LYS A 45 3.86 7.17 10.98
CA LYS A 45 2.53 6.86 11.51
C LYS A 45 1.52 7.95 11.19
N GLU A 46 1.88 9.21 11.30
CA GLU A 46 0.98 10.34 11.06
C GLU A 46 0.76 10.62 9.55
N MET A 47 1.80 10.51 8.72
CA MET A 47 1.75 10.86 7.29
C MET A 47 1.68 9.63 6.38
N GLY A 48 1.74 8.41 6.94
CA GLY A 48 1.97 7.18 6.19
C GLY A 48 3.44 7.05 5.73
N PRO A 49 3.98 5.82 5.59
CA PRO A 49 5.37 5.59 5.17
C PRO A 49 5.71 6.36 3.89
N PRO A 50 6.92 6.86 3.61
CA PRO A 50 7.23 7.43 2.29
C PRO A 50 7.12 6.36 1.18
N SER A 51 6.90 6.76 -0.06
CA SER A 51 6.83 5.84 -1.21
C SER A 51 7.58 6.38 -2.42
N ARG A 52 7.60 5.62 -3.52
CA ARG A 52 8.21 6.07 -4.77
C ARG A 52 7.52 7.31 -5.37
N LEU A 53 6.22 7.45 -5.09
CA LEU A 53 5.35 8.50 -5.60
C LEU A 53 5.15 9.64 -4.58
N ILE A 54 5.28 9.35 -3.29
CA ILE A 54 5.08 10.28 -2.19
C ILE A 54 6.38 10.42 -1.39
N ARG A 55 7.16 11.47 -1.68
CA ARG A 55 8.48 11.73 -1.09
C ARG A 55 8.48 12.91 -0.11
N TRP A 56 7.62 12.89 0.90
CA TRP A 56 7.56 13.97 1.90
C TRP A 56 8.78 13.97 2.84
N CYS A 57 9.38 12.80 3.10
CA CYS A 57 10.44 12.63 4.10
C CYS A 57 11.70 13.46 3.83
N CYS A 58 12.03 13.73 2.57
CA CYS A 58 13.19 14.57 2.25
C CYS A 58 12.97 16.02 2.69
N THR A 59 11.77 16.58 2.55
CA THR A 59 11.50 17.93 3.02
C THR A 59 11.44 17.97 4.55
N VAL A 60 10.68 17.05 5.15
CA VAL A 60 10.42 17.02 6.60
C VAL A 60 11.67 16.70 7.42
N HIS A 61 12.47 15.71 7.01
CA HIS A 61 13.62 15.23 7.78
C HIS A 61 14.96 15.74 7.26
N LYS A 62 15.03 16.40 6.08
CA LYS A 62 16.30 16.95 5.56
C LYS A 62 16.26 18.46 5.39
N SER A 63 15.44 18.95 4.46
CA SER A 63 15.53 20.35 4.06
C SER A 63 15.04 21.32 5.14
N ALA A 64 13.86 21.05 5.71
CA ALA A 64 13.25 21.96 6.67
C ALA A 64 14.08 22.12 7.97
N PRO A 65 14.54 21.05 8.63
CA PRO A 65 15.37 21.18 9.83
C PRO A 65 16.67 21.95 9.59
N THR A 66 17.30 21.73 8.43
CA THR A 66 18.54 22.43 8.08
C THR A 66 18.30 23.94 7.92
N LEU A 67 17.25 24.33 7.18
CA LEU A 67 16.93 25.74 6.96
C LEU A 67 16.50 26.45 8.25
N LEU A 68 15.71 25.80 9.10
CA LEU A 68 15.31 26.35 10.40
C LEU A 68 16.53 26.57 11.30
N MET A 69 17.44 25.59 11.37
CA MET A 69 18.68 25.74 12.13
C MET A 69 19.55 26.89 11.61
N LEU A 70 19.70 27.02 10.28
CA LEU A 70 20.46 28.14 9.69
C LEU A 70 19.81 29.50 10.02
N ARG A 71 18.48 29.60 10.04
CA ARG A 71 17.75 30.81 10.49
C ARG A 71 18.07 31.16 11.94
N THR A 72 18.06 30.17 12.82
CA THR A 72 18.42 30.34 14.24
C THR A 72 19.86 30.81 14.40
N LEU A 73 20.81 30.20 13.70
CA LEU A 73 22.23 30.57 13.78
C LEU A 73 22.52 32.00 13.29
N VAL A 74 21.76 32.47 12.30
CA VAL A 74 21.93 33.83 11.73
C VAL A 74 21.05 34.86 12.44
N GLY A 75 20.07 34.43 13.24
CA GLY A 75 19.10 35.32 13.91
C GLY A 75 18.17 36.04 12.92
N LYS A 76 17.87 35.43 11.77
CA LYS A 76 17.05 36.04 10.71
C LYS A 76 15.92 35.12 10.24
N PRO A 77 14.75 35.67 9.90
CA PRO A 77 13.61 34.88 9.46
C PRO A 77 13.81 34.22 8.08
N SER A 78 14.74 34.74 7.27
CA SER A 78 15.15 34.15 6.01
C SER A 78 16.67 34.22 5.87
N VAL A 79 17.26 33.17 5.29
CA VAL A 79 18.70 33.01 5.12
C VAL A 79 19.00 32.54 3.71
N ARG A 80 19.97 33.21 3.06
CA ARG A 80 20.61 32.70 1.85
C ARG A 80 21.84 31.89 2.24
N ALA A 81 21.90 30.64 1.79
CA ALA A 81 22.96 29.71 2.14
C ALA A 81 23.79 29.30 0.92
N LEU A 82 25.10 29.40 1.03
CA LEU A 82 26.04 28.75 0.12
C LEU A 82 26.34 27.35 0.67
N VAL A 83 26.02 26.31 -0.08
CA VAL A 83 26.13 24.90 0.35
C VAL A 83 27.11 24.16 -0.54
N ILE A 84 28.14 23.61 0.09
CA ILE A 84 29.13 22.75 -0.57
C ILE A 84 28.58 21.32 -0.58
N GLU A 85 28.45 20.73 -1.76
CA GLU A 85 27.95 19.35 -1.95
C GLU A 85 29.01 18.43 -2.54
N GLY A 86 29.05 17.18 -2.09
CA GLY A 86 29.91 16.13 -2.65
C GLY A 86 29.32 15.40 -3.85
N VAL A 87 28.53 16.08 -4.69
CA VAL A 87 27.91 15.47 -5.88
C VAL A 87 28.97 15.29 -6.98
N ARG A 88 28.91 14.18 -7.72
CA ARG A 88 29.85 13.85 -8.81
C ARG A 88 29.09 13.40 -10.08
N ARG A 89 29.65 13.67 -11.26
CA ARG A 89 29.04 13.27 -12.57
C ARG A 89 28.87 11.76 -12.68
N GLU A 90 29.85 11.00 -12.18
CA GLU A 90 29.88 9.53 -12.23
C GLU A 90 28.75 8.86 -11.42
N GLU A 91 28.12 9.57 -10.46
CA GLU A 91 27.14 8.95 -9.57
C GLU A 91 25.83 8.52 -10.27
N SER A 92 25.47 9.16 -11.39
CA SER A 92 24.34 8.77 -12.25
C SER A 92 24.27 9.61 -13.52
N GLN A 93 23.61 9.08 -14.55
CA GLN A 93 23.29 9.84 -15.78
C GLN A 93 22.55 11.17 -15.51
N ARG A 94 21.71 11.24 -14.47
CA ARG A 94 21.03 12.49 -14.11
C ARG A 94 21.97 13.54 -13.53
N ARG A 95 23.01 13.11 -12.82
CA ARG A 95 24.00 13.99 -12.18
C ARG A 95 25.10 14.40 -13.16
N SER A 96 25.34 13.64 -14.24
CA SER A 96 26.36 13.98 -15.23
C SER A 96 26.13 15.31 -15.95
N VAL A 97 24.88 15.80 -15.98
CA VAL A 97 24.50 17.08 -16.61
C VAL A 97 24.40 18.26 -15.63
N TYR A 98 24.70 18.08 -14.34
CA TYR A 98 24.66 19.19 -13.39
C TYR A 98 25.82 20.17 -13.64
N SER A 99 25.57 21.45 -13.36
CA SER A 99 26.59 22.49 -13.32
C SER A 99 27.36 22.49 -12.01
N ASP A 100 28.56 23.07 -12.00
CA ASP A 100 29.39 23.14 -10.79
C ASP A 100 28.80 24.09 -9.75
N VAL A 101 28.15 25.16 -10.22
CA VAL A 101 27.38 26.13 -9.42
C VAL A 101 25.93 26.09 -9.85
N ALA A 102 25.01 25.95 -8.89
CA ALA A 102 23.58 25.99 -9.13
C ALA A 102 22.87 26.89 -8.12
N ILE A 103 22.23 27.95 -8.60
CA ILE A 103 21.47 28.92 -7.79
C ILE A 103 20.01 28.47 -7.74
N GLY A 104 19.39 28.47 -6.56
CA GLY A 104 17.97 28.12 -6.39
C GLY A 104 17.65 26.65 -6.62
N TYR A 105 18.65 25.75 -6.64
CA TYR A 105 18.46 24.39 -7.14
C TYR A 105 17.56 23.51 -6.24
N LYS A 106 17.81 23.53 -4.92
CA LYS A 106 17.03 22.75 -3.94
C LYS A 106 15.97 23.58 -3.21
N HIS A 107 16.23 24.87 -3.09
CA HIS A 107 15.39 25.89 -2.47
C HIS A 107 15.85 27.24 -3.00
N ASP A 108 14.95 28.21 -3.17
CA ASP A 108 15.25 29.50 -3.80
C ASP A 108 16.32 30.31 -3.07
N THR A 109 16.49 30.06 -1.78
CA THR A 109 17.50 30.71 -0.95
C THR A 109 18.86 29.98 -0.91
N GLN A 110 19.04 28.88 -1.65
CA GLN A 110 20.24 28.06 -1.63
C GLN A 110 21.06 28.20 -2.91
N THR A 111 22.37 28.43 -2.76
CA THR A 111 23.35 28.27 -3.85
C THR A 111 24.21 27.05 -3.57
N ASN A 112 24.26 26.11 -4.49
CA ASN A 112 25.01 24.87 -4.36
C ASN A 112 26.31 24.93 -5.17
N ILE A 113 27.43 24.54 -4.56
CA ILE A 113 28.74 24.42 -5.21
C ILE A 113 29.28 22.99 -5.06
N ARG A 114 29.87 22.45 -6.13
CA ARG A 114 30.26 21.03 -6.25
C ARG A 114 31.74 20.89 -6.60
N PRO A 115 32.65 20.96 -5.61
CA PRO A 115 34.09 21.05 -5.88
C PRO A 115 34.72 19.76 -6.42
N ILE A 116 34.05 18.61 -6.26
CA ILE A 116 34.54 17.29 -6.68
C ILE A 116 33.71 16.72 -7.83
N MET A 117 33.10 17.59 -8.64
CA MET A 117 32.10 17.21 -9.65
C MET A 117 32.66 16.17 -10.65
N ASP A 118 33.92 16.31 -11.04
CA ASP A 118 34.58 15.46 -12.04
C ASP A 118 35.41 14.32 -11.42
N TRP A 119 35.43 14.18 -10.09
CA TRP A 119 36.17 13.11 -9.44
C TRP A 119 35.47 11.76 -9.60
N SER A 120 36.24 10.75 -9.97
CA SER A 120 35.84 9.35 -9.98
C SER A 120 35.81 8.74 -8.58
N SER A 121 35.16 7.59 -8.46
CA SER A 121 35.07 6.85 -7.20
C SER A 121 36.47 6.41 -6.75
N THR A 122 37.33 6.05 -7.69
CA THR A 122 38.75 5.71 -7.45
C THR A 122 39.50 6.88 -6.82
N GLU A 123 39.41 8.08 -7.40
CA GLU A 123 40.08 9.27 -6.86
C GLU A 123 39.60 9.61 -5.45
N ILE A 124 38.29 9.48 -5.19
CA ILE A 124 37.72 9.69 -3.86
C ILE A 124 38.32 8.72 -2.84
N TYR A 125 38.37 7.41 -3.15
CA TYR A 125 38.94 6.43 -2.23
C TYR A 125 40.45 6.61 -2.03
N LEU A 126 41.20 6.88 -3.09
CA LEU A 126 42.64 7.18 -3.00
C LEU A 126 42.90 8.41 -2.12
N TYR A 127 42.09 9.45 -2.24
CA TYR A 127 42.19 10.63 -1.40
C TYR A 127 41.86 10.33 0.08
N ILE A 128 40.78 9.59 0.34
CA ILE A 128 40.41 9.16 1.70
C ILE A 128 41.56 8.36 2.34
N PHE A 129 42.15 7.40 1.62
CA PHE A 129 43.23 6.57 2.16
C PHE A 129 44.53 7.33 2.34
N SER A 130 44.97 8.10 1.33
CA SER A 130 46.22 8.89 1.39
C SER A 130 46.19 9.94 2.49
N ARG A 131 45.01 10.46 2.83
CA ARG A 131 44.82 11.45 3.92
C ARG A 131 44.36 10.83 5.24
N SER A 132 44.20 9.51 5.27
CA SER A 132 43.68 8.75 6.41
C SER A 132 42.40 9.37 7.00
N LEU A 133 41.45 9.71 6.13
CA LEU A 133 40.17 10.29 6.54
C LEU A 133 39.24 9.21 7.12
N PRO A 134 38.38 9.57 8.09
CA PRO A 134 37.33 8.67 8.56
C PRO A 134 36.49 8.12 7.41
N LEU A 135 36.35 6.80 7.33
CA LEU A 135 35.53 6.13 6.32
C LEU A 135 34.37 5.41 7.00
N ASN A 136 33.15 5.66 6.52
CA ASN A 136 31.97 4.96 7.01
C ASN A 136 32.07 3.46 6.71
N ARG A 137 32.04 2.65 7.78
CA ARG A 137 32.15 1.18 7.70
C ARG A 137 31.06 0.54 6.85
N ALA A 138 29.92 1.20 6.65
CA ALA A 138 28.88 0.72 5.75
C ALA A 138 29.37 0.52 4.31
N TYR A 139 30.36 1.31 3.86
CA TYR A 139 31.02 1.09 2.56
C TYR A 139 31.84 -0.22 2.54
N ARG A 140 32.40 -0.63 3.68
CA ARG A 140 33.13 -1.92 3.82
C ARG A 140 32.19 -3.12 3.79
N PHE A 141 30.94 -2.95 4.20
CA PHE A 141 29.90 -3.98 4.09
C PHE A 141 29.29 -4.07 2.68
N GLY A 142 29.72 -3.23 1.73
CA GLY A 142 29.30 -3.30 0.34
C GLY A 142 28.20 -2.31 -0.05
N LEU A 143 27.86 -1.32 0.79
CA LEU A 143 27.01 -0.22 0.35
C LEU A 143 27.76 0.67 -0.64
N THR A 144 27.16 0.93 -1.79
CA THR A 144 27.69 1.89 -2.77
C THR A 144 27.35 3.33 -2.43
N ARG A 145 26.27 3.54 -1.66
CA ARG A 145 25.84 4.83 -1.12
C ARG A 145 25.22 4.63 0.25
N VAL A 146 25.68 5.39 1.23
CA VAL A 146 25.10 5.40 2.58
C VAL A 146 23.97 6.43 2.62
N GLY A 147 22.84 6.03 3.21
CA GLY A 147 21.67 6.88 3.37
C GLY A 147 20.75 6.35 4.47
N CYS A 148 19.45 6.58 4.33
CA CYS A 148 18.46 6.18 5.33
C CYS A 148 18.38 4.64 5.47
N SER A 149 18.17 4.15 6.70
CA SER A 149 18.04 2.73 7.06
C SER A 149 16.91 2.05 6.30
N VAL A 150 15.75 2.71 6.15
CA VAL A 150 14.65 2.24 5.30
C VAL A 150 14.28 3.33 4.28
N CYS A 151 14.40 3.00 2.99
CA CYS A 151 14.13 3.94 1.90
C CYS A 151 13.37 3.29 0.74
N PRO A 152 12.27 3.88 0.23
CA PRO A 152 11.53 3.32 -0.90
C PRO A 152 12.31 3.32 -2.24
N PHE A 153 13.47 3.99 -2.27
CA PHE A 153 14.40 4.04 -3.42
C PHE A 153 15.66 3.22 -3.22
N ALA A 154 15.80 2.52 -2.09
CA ALA A 154 16.92 1.63 -1.92
C ALA A 154 16.86 0.51 -2.97
N SER A 155 18.04 0.07 -3.40
CA SER A 155 18.17 -1.11 -4.26
C SER A 155 18.00 -2.37 -3.42
N GLY A 156 17.61 -3.49 -4.04
CA GLY A 156 17.52 -4.77 -3.33
C GLY A 156 18.85 -5.15 -2.66
N TRP A 157 19.98 -4.85 -3.31
CA TRP A 157 21.31 -5.05 -2.72
C TRP A 157 21.54 -4.19 -1.47
N SER A 158 21.21 -2.89 -1.53
CA SER A 158 21.35 -2.01 -0.37
C SER A 158 20.46 -2.45 0.79
N GLU A 159 19.23 -2.87 0.50
CA GLU A 159 18.30 -3.39 1.50
C GLU A 159 18.84 -4.65 2.17
N TYR A 160 19.35 -5.60 1.38
CA TYR A 160 19.98 -6.82 1.87
C TYR A 160 21.17 -6.51 2.79
N VAL A 161 22.10 -5.65 2.37
CA VAL A 161 23.27 -5.29 3.19
C VAL A 161 22.83 -4.60 4.49
N ILE A 162 21.88 -3.67 4.42
CA ILE A 162 21.41 -2.95 5.60
C ILE A 162 20.71 -3.88 6.58
N GLU A 163 19.84 -4.77 6.10
CA GLU A 163 19.10 -5.72 6.95
C GLU A 163 20.05 -6.66 7.70
N ASN A 164 21.13 -7.11 7.05
CA ASN A 164 22.10 -8.02 7.67
C ASN A 164 23.09 -7.31 8.60
N ALA A 165 23.58 -6.12 8.21
CA ALA A 165 24.62 -5.41 8.97
C ALA A 165 24.08 -4.43 10.02
N TYR A 166 22.82 -3.99 9.88
CA TYR A 166 22.19 -2.93 10.68
C TYR A 166 20.74 -3.27 11.05
N SER A 167 20.47 -4.53 11.40
CA SER A 167 19.12 -5.03 11.74
C SER A 167 18.44 -4.21 12.85
N SER A 168 19.21 -3.73 13.84
CA SER A 168 18.71 -2.84 14.90
C SER A 168 18.22 -1.48 14.37
N ASP A 169 18.89 -0.93 13.36
CA ASP A 169 18.64 0.42 12.85
C ASP A 169 17.42 0.46 11.92
N VAL A 170 17.08 -0.69 11.29
CA VAL A 170 15.89 -0.82 10.44
C VAL A 170 14.65 -1.19 11.24
N LYS A 171 14.80 -1.91 12.36
CA LYS A 171 13.70 -2.52 13.11
C LYS A 171 12.55 -1.54 13.38
N PRO A 172 12.78 -0.31 13.90
CA PRO A 172 11.66 0.57 14.26
C PRO A 172 10.79 0.95 13.06
N LEU A 173 11.41 1.20 11.89
CA LEU A 173 10.66 1.54 10.67
C LEU A 173 10.04 0.32 10.00
N ILE A 174 10.66 -0.86 10.12
CA ILE A 174 10.07 -2.12 9.68
C ILE A 174 8.82 -2.45 10.50
N ASP A 175 8.83 -2.22 11.81
CA ASP A 175 7.66 -2.39 12.68
C ASP A 175 6.49 -1.49 12.22
N VAL A 176 6.77 -0.21 11.89
CA VAL A 176 5.76 0.70 11.30
C VAL A 176 5.23 0.19 9.96
N LEU A 177 6.07 -0.46 9.14
CA LEU A 177 5.63 -1.07 7.89
C LEU A 177 4.75 -2.30 8.11
N PHE A 178 4.99 -3.08 9.16
CA PHE A 178 4.10 -4.17 9.57
C PHE A 178 2.77 -3.65 10.11
N GLU A 179 2.78 -2.58 10.92
CA GLU A 179 1.54 -1.90 11.34
C GLU A 179 0.74 -1.43 10.11
N TYR A 180 1.40 -0.82 9.14
CA TYR A 180 0.77 -0.42 7.88
C TYR A 180 0.27 -1.63 7.06
N ALA A 181 1.05 -2.71 6.97
CA ALA A 181 0.67 -3.93 6.26
C ALA A 181 -0.55 -4.61 6.91
N SER A 182 -0.67 -4.53 8.24
CA SER A 182 -1.80 -5.10 8.99
C SER A 182 -3.14 -4.45 8.70
N MET A 183 -3.14 -3.28 8.06
CA MET A 183 -4.37 -2.68 7.54
C MET A 183 -4.96 -3.53 6.40
N PHE A 184 -4.14 -4.27 5.64
CA PHE A 184 -4.59 -5.03 4.46
C PHE A 184 -4.80 -6.52 4.71
N THR A 185 -4.08 -7.12 5.65
CA THR A 185 -4.13 -8.55 5.95
C THR A 185 -3.72 -8.80 7.39
N LYS A 186 -4.29 -9.81 8.04
CA LYS A 186 -3.86 -10.27 9.37
C LYS A 186 -2.95 -11.51 9.32
N GLU A 187 -2.82 -12.12 8.13
CA GLU A 187 -2.03 -13.33 7.93
C GLU A 187 -0.54 -13.03 7.96
N LYS A 188 0.20 -13.72 8.83
CA LYS A 188 1.63 -13.50 9.07
C LYS A 188 2.47 -13.56 7.79
N ASP A 189 2.22 -14.57 6.96
CA ASP A 189 2.98 -14.74 5.71
C ASP A 189 2.72 -13.61 4.71
N ASP A 190 1.48 -13.12 4.63
CA ASP A 190 1.14 -12.03 3.72
C ASP A 190 1.71 -10.70 4.20
N LEU A 191 1.77 -10.49 5.52
CA LEU A 191 2.46 -9.35 6.14
C LEU A 191 3.96 -9.37 5.76
N MET A 192 4.62 -10.51 5.96
CA MET A 192 6.04 -10.68 5.63
C MET A 192 6.27 -10.48 4.14
N GLU A 193 5.44 -11.06 3.28
CA GLU A 193 5.54 -10.87 1.83
C GLU A 193 5.32 -9.39 1.46
N PHE A 194 4.35 -8.70 2.05
CA PHE A 194 4.06 -7.30 1.74
C PHE A 194 5.24 -6.37 2.02
N VAL A 195 5.88 -6.55 3.19
CA VAL A 195 7.05 -5.75 3.59
C VAL A 195 8.27 -6.11 2.76
N SER A 196 8.62 -7.39 2.68
CA SER A 196 9.84 -7.89 1.99
C SER A 196 9.81 -7.67 0.47
N SER A 197 8.66 -7.86 -0.19
CA SER A 197 8.52 -7.55 -1.62
C SER A 197 8.41 -6.05 -1.91
N GLY A 198 8.34 -5.21 -0.87
CA GLY A 198 8.31 -3.77 -0.99
C GLY A 198 6.99 -3.22 -1.56
N LYS A 199 5.85 -3.89 -1.36
CA LYS A 199 4.53 -3.44 -1.87
C LYS A 199 4.20 -2.02 -1.37
N TRP A 200 4.57 -1.69 -0.13
CA TRP A 200 4.42 -0.36 0.47
C TRP A 200 5.07 0.78 -0.33
N LYS A 201 6.14 0.50 -1.09
CA LYS A 201 6.88 1.48 -1.89
C LYS A 201 6.05 2.04 -3.06
N SER A 202 4.90 1.42 -3.38
CA SER A 202 4.02 1.80 -4.49
C SER A 202 2.85 2.71 -4.10
N ARG A 203 2.64 3.00 -2.81
CA ARG A 203 1.50 3.81 -2.35
C ARG A 203 1.45 5.17 -3.07
N ALA A 204 0.26 5.55 -3.51
CA ALA A 204 0.04 6.78 -4.28
C ALA A 204 -0.87 7.81 -3.59
N SER A 205 -1.60 7.42 -2.54
CA SER A 205 -2.56 8.26 -1.82
C SER A 205 -2.82 7.69 -0.41
N GLY A 206 -3.69 8.34 0.36
CA GLY A 206 -4.12 7.82 1.66
C GLY A 206 -5.24 6.80 1.60
N SER A 207 -5.69 6.39 0.40
CA SER A 207 -6.78 5.42 0.22
C SER A 207 -6.46 4.03 0.78
N SER A 208 -5.18 3.75 1.01
CA SER A 208 -4.68 2.52 1.60
C SER A 208 -4.33 2.70 3.09
N LEU A 209 -4.70 3.83 3.71
CA LEU A 209 -4.50 4.10 5.13
C LEU A 209 -5.89 4.13 5.80
N ARG A 210 -6.01 3.51 6.98
CA ARG A 210 -7.23 3.61 7.79
C ARG A 210 -7.57 5.04 8.22
N PHE A 211 -6.55 5.88 8.37
CA PHE A 211 -6.64 7.29 8.73
C PHE A 211 -6.47 8.23 7.52
N GLY A 212 -6.65 7.73 6.30
CA GLY A 212 -6.76 8.59 5.13
C GLY A 212 -7.89 9.60 5.30
N LYS A 213 -7.70 10.83 4.83
CA LYS A 213 -8.67 11.91 5.01
C LYS A 213 -9.30 12.34 3.69
N GLU A 214 -10.55 12.79 3.76
CA GLU A 214 -11.23 13.44 2.66
C GLU A 214 -10.69 14.86 2.45
N ILE A 215 -10.87 15.40 1.25
CA ILE A 215 -10.54 16.81 0.99
C ILE A 215 -11.61 17.67 1.66
N PRO A 216 -11.27 18.77 2.33
CA PRO A 216 -12.25 19.75 2.75
C PRO A 216 -13.16 20.16 1.59
N SER A 217 -14.47 20.07 1.78
CA SER A 217 -15.40 20.47 0.73
C SER A 217 -15.53 21.99 0.71
N ARG A 218 -15.76 22.52 -0.49
CA ARG A 218 -15.94 23.93 -0.75
C ARG A 218 -17.20 24.12 -1.58
N SER A 219 -18.18 24.82 -1.05
CA SER A 219 -19.42 25.14 -1.74
C SER A 219 -19.82 26.59 -1.48
N PHE A 220 -20.75 27.10 -2.29
CA PHE A 220 -21.43 28.37 -2.04
C PHE A 220 -22.91 28.07 -1.80
N ASN A 221 -23.54 28.78 -0.86
CA ASN A 221 -24.99 28.77 -0.73
C ASN A 221 -25.64 29.76 -1.71
N ASN A 222 -26.98 29.81 -1.73
CA ASN A 222 -27.75 30.67 -2.63
C ASN A 222 -27.50 32.18 -2.40
N GLU A 223 -26.88 32.57 -1.29
CA GLU A 223 -26.56 33.96 -0.91
C GLU A 223 -25.08 34.31 -1.13
N SER A 224 -24.35 33.52 -1.93
CA SER A 224 -22.90 33.70 -2.18
C SER A 224 -22.01 33.57 -0.93
N ILE A 225 -22.50 32.93 0.13
CA ILE A 225 -21.71 32.61 1.33
C ILE A 225 -20.86 31.39 1.03
N LEU A 226 -19.55 31.50 1.25
CA LEU A 226 -18.62 30.39 1.13
C LEU A 226 -18.78 29.46 2.33
N VAL A 227 -18.95 28.18 2.06
CA VAL A 227 -19.01 27.12 3.08
C VAL A 227 -17.83 26.17 2.89
N LEU A 228 -17.02 26.03 3.94
CA LEU A 228 -15.92 25.08 4.04
C LEU A 228 -16.29 24.03 5.07
N ARG A 229 -16.28 22.74 4.68
CA ARG A 229 -16.47 21.63 5.62
C ARG A 229 -15.16 20.88 5.81
N ILE A 230 -14.72 20.76 7.05
CA ILE A 230 -13.50 20.07 7.44
C ILE A 230 -13.88 18.93 8.36
N LYS A 231 -13.64 17.69 7.92
CA LYS A 231 -13.82 16.51 8.76
C LYS A 231 -12.62 16.31 9.67
N SER A 232 -12.87 16.18 10.97
CA SER A 232 -11.87 15.90 12.03
C SER A 232 -10.58 16.72 11.85
N PRO A 233 -10.63 18.06 11.97
CA PRO A 233 -9.46 18.91 11.80
C PRO A 233 -8.37 18.58 12.82
N ASN A 234 -7.11 18.60 12.37
CA ASN A 234 -5.94 18.40 13.25
C ASN A 234 -5.42 19.71 13.84
N GLU A 235 -5.89 20.85 13.34
CA GLU A 235 -5.46 22.18 13.75
C GLU A 235 -6.59 23.18 13.53
N LYS A 236 -6.58 24.28 14.28
CA LYS A 236 -7.59 25.34 14.14
C LYS A 236 -7.52 25.99 12.77
N TRP A 237 -8.64 26.05 12.05
CA TRP A 237 -8.73 26.78 10.79
C TRP A 237 -8.39 28.26 10.95
N THR A 238 -8.81 28.88 12.06
CA THR A 238 -8.57 30.30 12.34
C THR A 238 -7.10 30.65 12.42
N GLU A 239 -6.23 29.76 12.91
CA GLU A 239 -4.77 29.99 12.93
C GLU A 239 -4.19 30.06 11.51
N TRP A 240 -4.66 29.20 10.60
CA TRP A 240 -4.22 29.23 9.21
C TRP A 240 -4.86 30.37 8.41
N ALA A 241 -6.07 30.80 8.77
CA ALA A 241 -6.74 31.95 8.16
C ALA A 241 -5.95 33.26 8.36
N LYS A 242 -5.13 33.36 9.42
CA LYS A 242 -4.18 34.47 9.65
C LYS A 242 -3.16 34.67 8.52
N ALA A 243 -2.89 33.63 7.72
CA ALA A 243 -2.03 33.75 6.55
C ALA A 243 -2.74 34.39 5.34
N VAL A 244 -4.07 34.53 5.40
CA VAL A 244 -4.90 35.15 4.34
C VAL A 244 -5.23 36.60 4.68
N GLY A 245 -5.50 36.90 5.96
CA GLY A 245 -5.78 38.25 6.45
C GLY A 245 -5.71 38.32 7.97
N ASN A 246 -5.92 39.49 8.54
CA ASN A 246 -5.90 39.68 10.00
C ASN A 246 -7.20 39.15 10.62
N VAL A 247 -7.10 38.15 11.49
CA VAL A 247 -8.24 37.51 12.17
C VAL A 247 -8.47 38.18 13.51
N VAL A 248 -9.73 38.55 13.77
CA VAL A 248 -10.21 39.05 15.06
C VAL A 248 -11.36 38.15 15.49
N MET A 249 -11.22 37.46 16.63
CA MET A 249 -12.28 36.64 17.20
C MET A 249 -13.18 37.52 18.06
N GLU A 250 -14.50 37.42 17.87
CA GLU A 250 -15.48 37.99 18.81
C GLU A 250 -15.77 37.00 19.95
N ASN A 251 -15.83 35.71 19.61
CA ASN A 251 -15.92 34.60 20.54
C ASN A 251 -15.33 33.34 19.89
N ASP A 252 -15.47 32.16 20.52
CA ASP A 252 -14.89 30.92 20.02
C ASP A 252 -15.48 30.41 18.69
N ALA A 253 -16.66 30.88 18.31
CA ALA A 253 -17.41 30.42 17.15
C ALA A 253 -17.56 31.48 16.04
N GLN A 254 -17.21 32.75 16.28
CA GLN A 254 -17.40 33.80 15.28
C GLN A 254 -16.29 34.86 15.34
N GLY A 255 -16.06 35.50 14.21
CA GLY A 255 -15.12 36.60 14.10
C GLY A 255 -15.05 37.17 12.69
N GLN A 256 -14.02 37.98 12.47
CA GLN A 256 -13.81 38.69 11.22
C GLN A 256 -12.41 38.43 10.67
N ILE A 257 -12.29 38.42 9.35
CA ILE A 257 -11.01 38.41 8.63
C ILE A 257 -10.93 39.70 7.82
N ASN A 258 -9.99 40.56 8.18
CA ASN A 258 -9.65 41.73 7.38
C ASN A 258 -8.62 41.33 6.32
N VAL A 259 -9.08 41.21 5.07
CA VAL A 259 -8.25 40.85 3.92
C VAL A 259 -7.91 42.10 3.10
N ARG A 260 -6.71 42.11 2.54
CA ARG A 260 -6.34 43.01 1.44
C ARG A 260 -6.15 42.18 0.18
N GLY A 261 -6.45 42.79 -0.96
CA GLY A 261 -6.21 42.25 -2.28
C GLY A 261 -4.76 41.76 -2.40
N PRO A 262 -4.51 40.45 -2.55
CA PRO A 262 -3.15 39.89 -2.54
C PRO A 262 -2.27 40.38 -3.70
N SER A 263 -2.90 40.82 -4.80
CA SER A 263 -2.26 41.29 -6.03
C SER A 263 -2.10 42.83 -6.09
N ASN A 264 -2.65 43.57 -5.12
CA ASN A 264 -2.54 45.03 -5.06
C ASN A 264 -2.56 45.51 -3.61
N SER A 265 -1.41 45.92 -3.08
CA SER A 265 -1.28 46.44 -1.70
C SER A 265 -2.12 47.70 -1.42
N ASN A 266 -2.59 48.39 -2.47
CA ASN A 266 -3.46 49.57 -2.39
C ASN A 266 -4.95 49.23 -2.49
N SER A 267 -5.33 47.95 -2.59
CA SER A 267 -6.73 47.55 -2.56
C SER A 267 -7.39 47.99 -1.25
N SER A 268 -8.64 48.43 -1.32
CA SER A 268 -9.46 48.68 -0.15
C SER A 268 -9.52 47.42 0.73
N GLN A 269 -9.35 47.61 2.05
CA GLN A 269 -9.55 46.54 3.01
C GLN A 269 -10.98 46.03 2.91
N LYS A 270 -11.10 44.70 2.94
CA LYS A 270 -12.39 44.01 2.90
C LYS A 270 -12.53 43.19 4.17
N ILE A 271 -13.67 43.32 4.84
CA ILE A 271 -13.99 42.58 6.06
C ILE A 271 -14.87 41.40 5.64
N LEU A 272 -14.46 40.21 6.04
CA LEU A 272 -15.20 38.97 5.85
C LEU A 272 -15.62 38.45 7.22
N ASP A 273 -16.92 38.35 7.48
CA ASP A 273 -17.40 37.72 8.69
C ASP A 273 -17.36 36.20 8.51
N PHE A 274 -17.00 35.48 9.57
CA PHE A 274 -17.06 34.04 9.58
C PHE A 274 -17.73 33.51 10.83
N HIS A 275 -18.38 32.36 10.67
CA HIS A 275 -18.95 31.57 11.74
C HIS A 275 -18.51 30.11 11.63
N ILE A 276 -18.20 29.50 12.77
CA ILE A 276 -17.70 28.13 12.89
C ILE A 276 -18.74 27.34 13.68
N LYS A 277 -19.38 26.40 13.00
CA LYS A 277 -20.25 25.42 13.63
C LYS A 277 -19.49 24.10 13.76
N ARG A 278 -19.42 23.57 14.98
CA ARG A 278 -18.91 22.22 15.25
C ARG A 278 -20.09 21.25 15.28
N ASP A 279 -20.01 20.20 14.48
CA ASP A 279 -21.02 19.15 14.38
C ASP A 279 -20.35 17.79 14.54
N ALA A 280 -20.47 17.19 15.73
CA ALA A 280 -19.67 16.05 16.15
C ALA A 280 -18.16 16.31 15.96
N ASP A 281 -17.50 15.55 15.07
CA ASP A 281 -16.07 15.69 14.72
C ASP A 281 -15.81 16.63 13.52
N ASP A 282 -16.86 17.19 12.90
CA ASP A 282 -16.75 18.06 11.74
C ASP A 282 -16.78 19.54 12.15
N GLU A 283 -15.98 20.36 11.47
CA GLU A 283 -16.06 21.82 11.52
C GLU A 283 -16.62 22.36 10.20
N VAL A 284 -17.69 23.15 10.29
CA VAL A 284 -18.29 23.87 9.16
C VAL A 284 -18.03 25.36 9.35
N ILE A 285 -17.26 25.95 8.45
CA ILE A 285 -16.97 27.38 8.43
C ILE A 285 -17.80 28.05 7.34
N THR A 286 -18.62 29.02 7.71
CA THR A 286 -19.38 29.87 6.79
C THR A 286 -18.77 31.25 6.75
N ILE A 287 -18.50 31.79 5.56
CA ILE A 287 -17.80 33.06 5.35
C ILE A 287 -18.62 33.94 4.42
N SER A 288 -19.05 35.10 4.91
CA SER A 288 -19.84 36.10 4.18
C SER A 288 -18.97 37.29 3.74
N GLY A 289 -19.54 38.17 2.93
CA GLY A 289 -18.86 39.35 2.38
C GLY A 289 -18.06 39.07 1.11
N LEU A 290 -17.98 37.83 0.63
CA LEU A 290 -17.29 37.49 -0.63
C LEU A 290 -18.12 37.86 -1.87
N SER A 291 -17.44 38.17 -2.97
CA SER A 291 -18.01 38.47 -4.29
C SER A 291 -17.41 37.56 -5.37
N SER A 292 -17.97 37.59 -6.58
CA SER A 292 -17.48 36.80 -7.73
C SER A 292 -16.02 37.07 -8.10
N ASP A 293 -15.49 38.22 -7.72
CA ASP A 293 -14.14 38.68 -8.07
C ASP A 293 -13.09 38.20 -7.06
N ASP A 294 -13.49 37.69 -5.89
CA ASP A 294 -12.59 37.27 -4.80
C ASP A 294 -12.03 35.85 -4.97
N LYS A 295 -11.85 35.38 -6.21
CA LYS A 295 -11.45 33.99 -6.53
C LYS A 295 -10.15 33.58 -5.84
N GLU A 296 -9.19 34.50 -5.74
CA GLU A 296 -7.91 34.23 -5.08
C GLU A 296 -8.08 34.07 -3.57
N THR A 297 -8.83 34.96 -2.92
CA THR A 297 -9.15 34.88 -1.48
C THR A 297 -9.87 33.59 -1.14
N VAL A 298 -10.90 33.22 -1.92
CA VAL A 298 -11.63 31.95 -1.79
C VAL A 298 -10.67 30.75 -1.89
N THR A 299 -9.70 30.82 -2.79
CA THR A 299 -8.70 29.75 -2.98
C THR A 299 -7.77 29.65 -1.77
N ARG A 300 -7.25 30.77 -1.27
CA ARG A 300 -6.38 30.84 -0.09
C ARG A 300 -7.09 30.35 1.18
N LEU A 301 -8.36 30.71 1.37
CA LEU A 301 -9.19 30.19 2.49
C LEU A 301 -9.38 28.67 2.39
N GLY A 302 -9.56 28.13 1.19
CA GLY A 302 -9.59 26.68 0.94
C GLY A 302 -8.25 25.99 1.25
N TRP A 303 -7.12 26.65 0.97
CA TRP A 303 -5.80 26.15 1.37
C TRP A 303 -5.64 26.14 2.89
N ALA A 304 -6.11 27.18 3.59
CA ALA A 304 -6.14 27.21 5.06
C ALA A 304 -6.97 26.05 5.63
N ALA A 305 -8.13 25.74 5.04
CA ALA A 305 -8.92 24.55 5.41
C ALA A 305 -8.17 23.23 5.17
N THR A 306 -7.47 23.11 4.04
CA THR A 306 -6.61 21.94 3.77
C THR A 306 -5.47 21.81 4.78
N LYS A 307 -4.88 22.93 5.21
CA LYS A 307 -3.86 22.93 6.26
C LYS A 307 -4.41 22.48 7.60
N ALA A 308 -5.56 23.02 8.02
CA ALA A 308 -6.25 22.64 9.24
C ALA A 308 -6.60 21.14 9.27
N SER A 309 -7.14 20.61 8.16
CA SER A 309 -7.51 19.19 8.04
C SER A 309 -6.32 18.24 8.14
N TYR A 310 -5.22 18.54 7.45
CA TYR A 310 -4.11 17.60 7.25
C TYR A 310 -2.85 17.91 8.08
N CYS A 311 -2.89 18.90 8.98
CA CYS A 311 -1.71 19.27 9.76
C CYS A 311 -1.18 18.07 10.54
N THR A 312 0.12 17.78 10.39
CA THR A 312 0.87 16.81 11.20
C THR A 312 2.05 17.49 11.89
N HIS A 313 2.05 18.83 11.91
CA HIS A 313 3.09 19.62 12.56
C HIS A 313 4.52 19.32 12.07
N CYS A 314 4.66 18.94 10.80
CA CYS A 314 5.92 18.50 10.19
C CYS A 314 6.95 19.62 9.86
N GLN A 315 6.68 20.86 10.27
CA GLN A 315 7.52 22.05 10.09
C GLN A 315 7.89 22.45 8.65
N ALA A 316 7.48 21.68 7.63
CA ALA A 316 7.80 21.97 6.23
C ALA A 316 7.32 23.38 5.80
N CYS A 317 6.17 23.85 6.29
CA CYS A 317 5.61 25.17 5.92
C CYS A 317 6.33 26.33 6.60
N GLN A 318 6.97 26.07 7.74
CA GLN A 318 7.62 27.10 8.53
C GLN A 318 8.79 27.73 7.77
N VAL A 319 9.51 26.93 6.97
CA VAL A 319 10.61 27.42 6.15
C VAL A 319 10.17 28.25 4.95
N GLU A 320 8.90 28.17 4.55
CA GLU A 320 8.39 28.99 3.45
C GLU A 320 8.03 30.41 3.92
N CYS A 321 7.87 30.63 5.24
CA CYS A 321 7.52 31.94 5.77
C CYS A 321 8.72 32.91 5.70
N PRO A 322 8.65 34.01 4.91
CA PRO A 322 9.79 34.91 4.72
C PRO A 322 10.04 35.85 5.90
N THR A 323 9.00 36.14 6.70
CA THR A 323 9.08 37.03 7.87
C THR A 323 9.21 36.27 9.20
N GLY A 324 9.18 34.94 9.16
CA GLY A 324 9.24 34.10 10.35
C GLY A 324 8.02 34.24 11.27
N ALA A 325 6.89 34.72 10.73
CA ALA A 325 5.62 34.88 11.44
C ALA A 325 4.95 33.55 11.79
N LEU A 326 5.16 32.51 10.96
CA LEU A 326 4.66 31.16 11.22
C LEU A 326 5.60 30.42 12.17
N ASN A 327 5.04 29.84 13.22
CA ASN A 327 5.72 28.92 14.13
C ASN A 327 4.92 27.62 14.26
N VAL A 328 5.60 26.49 14.08
CA VAL A 328 5.02 25.13 14.17
C VAL A 328 5.82 24.34 15.20
N THR A 329 5.20 24.03 16.33
CA THR A 329 5.74 23.08 17.32
C THR A 329 5.22 21.68 17.01
N THR A 330 5.66 20.66 17.74
CA THR A 330 5.16 19.27 17.59
C THR A 330 3.63 19.10 17.75
N THR A 331 2.93 20.05 18.37
CA THR A 331 1.50 19.92 18.73
C THR A 331 0.62 21.08 18.28
N LYS A 332 1.19 22.24 17.94
CA LYS A 332 0.39 23.42 17.57
C LYS A 332 1.04 24.28 16.49
N VAL A 333 0.18 24.99 15.77
CA VAL A 333 0.54 26.06 14.84
C VAL A 333 0.17 27.40 15.44
N SER A 334 1.01 28.41 15.20
CA SER A 334 0.71 29.80 15.53
C SER A 334 1.25 30.74 14.46
N ILE A 335 0.45 31.75 14.09
CA ILE A 335 0.86 32.80 13.16
C ILE A 335 0.79 34.15 13.88
N ASP A 336 1.93 34.82 13.95
CA ASP A 336 2.06 36.18 14.47
C ASP A 336 1.54 37.19 13.44
N GLN A 337 0.36 37.76 13.71
CA GLN A 337 -0.29 38.71 12.79
C GLN A 337 0.45 40.04 12.66
N GLY A 338 1.28 40.42 13.64
CA GLY A 338 2.09 41.64 13.57
C GLY A 338 3.29 41.50 12.63
N ARG A 339 3.76 40.26 12.40
CA ARG A 339 4.86 39.95 11.46
C ARG A 339 4.39 39.34 10.14
N CYS A 340 3.16 38.83 10.08
CA CYS A 340 2.62 38.19 8.89
C CYS A 340 2.26 39.25 7.84
N ILE A 341 2.74 39.05 6.61
CA ILE A 341 2.43 39.92 5.47
C ILE A 341 1.35 39.33 4.55
N HIS A 342 0.66 38.28 5.00
CA HIS A 342 -0.41 37.59 4.27
C HIS A 342 -0.04 37.12 2.84
N CYS A 343 1.23 36.78 2.62
CA CYS A 343 1.74 36.31 1.31
C CYS A 343 1.20 34.92 0.92
N ALA A 344 0.68 34.14 1.88
CA ALA A 344 0.17 32.79 1.70
C ALA A 344 1.19 31.72 1.21
N GLU A 345 2.49 32.02 1.13
CA GLU A 345 3.54 31.04 0.76
C GLU A 345 3.53 29.79 1.67
N CYS A 346 3.27 29.96 2.96
CA CYS A 346 3.16 28.82 3.89
C CYS A 346 1.90 27.96 3.67
N LEU A 347 0.91 28.45 2.92
CA LEU A 347 -0.27 27.71 2.48
C LEU A 347 -0.03 26.99 1.14
N TRP A 348 0.95 27.42 0.34
CA TRP A 348 1.18 26.96 -1.03
C TRP A 348 2.66 26.76 -1.37
N PHE A 349 3.11 25.50 -1.38
CA PHE A 349 4.49 25.09 -1.59
C PHE A 349 4.76 24.80 -3.07
N GLY A 350 5.14 25.81 -3.85
CA GLY A 350 5.63 25.62 -5.23
C GLY A 350 4.74 24.68 -6.06
N GLY A 351 3.41 24.85 -5.99
CA GLY A 351 2.43 24.01 -6.69
C GLY A 351 1.66 22.99 -5.82
N LYS A 352 1.91 22.91 -4.51
CA LYS A 352 1.24 21.96 -3.60
C LYS A 352 0.77 22.62 -2.31
N VAL A 353 -0.48 22.39 -1.92
CA VAL A 353 -1.02 22.95 -0.67
C VAL A 353 -0.33 22.36 0.58
N CYS A 354 -0.20 21.04 0.67
CA CYS A 354 0.38 20.39 1.84
C CYS A 354 0.98 19.02 1.51
N LEU A 355 2.16 18.71 2.07
CA LEU A 355 2.82 17.40 1.91
C LEU A 355 2.01 16.28 2.58
N SER A 356 1.45 16.54 3.76
CA SER A 356 0.57 15.60 4.45
C SER A 356 -0.71 15.36 3.65
N ALA A 357 -1.34 16.42 3.13
CA ALA A 357 -2.50 16.27 2.25
C ALA A 357 -2.19 15.42 1.01
N LYS A 358 -1.04 15.63 0.36
CA LYS A 358 -0.61 14.77 -0.75
C LYS A 358 -0.47 13.29 -0.34
N SER A 359 -0.06 13.02 0.89
CA SER A 359 0.17 11.65 1.38
C SER A 359 -1.11 10.95 1.84
N LEU A 360 -2.01 11.69 2.50
CA LEU A 360 -3.18 11.18 3.22
C LEU A 360 -4.51 11.35 2.47
N LYS A 361 -4.55 12.19 1.43
CA LYS A 361 -5.77 12.44 0.65
C LYS A 361 -6.31 11.13 0.07
N LEU A 362 -7.60 10.89 0.25
CA LEU A 362 -8.34 9.83 -0.45
C LEU A 362 -8.54 10.20 -1.94
N LYS A 363 -8.58 9.20 -2.81
CA LYS A 363 -9.05 9.38 -4.20
C LYS A 363 -10.56 9.66 -4.19
N GLU A 364 -11.04 10.44 -5.15
CA GLU A 364 -12.49 10.71 -5.30
C GLU A 364 -13.26 9.39 -5.41
N GLY A 365 -14.34 9.26 -4.62
CA GLY A 365 -15.15 8.04 -4.51
C GLY A 365 -14.53 6.91 -3.66
N ALA A 366 -13.30 7.07 -3.14
CA ALA A 366 -12.69 6.09 -2.25
C ALA A 366 -12.99 6.44 -0.79
N ASN A 367 -13.64 5.52 -0.07
CA ASN A 367 -13.77 5.63 1.38
C ASN A 367 -12.45 5.27 2.09
N ALA A 368 -12.24 5.73 3.32
CA ALA A 368 -11.20 5.18 4.20
C ALA A 368 -11.38 3.65 4.30
N MET A 369 -10.28 2.91 4.54
CA MET A 369 -10.35 1.45 4.62
C MET A 369 -11.36 1.02 5.68
N SER A 370 -12.48 0.43 5.24
CA SER A 370 -13.35 -0.36 6.10
C SER A 370 -12.74 -1.74 6.30
N ASP A 371 -12.93 -2.33 7.48
CA ASP A 371 -12.34 -3.61 7.90
C ASP A 371 -12.73 -4.83 7.04
N ASN A 372 -13.58 -4.65 6.01
CA ASN A 372 -14.19 -5.71 5.21
C ASN A 372 -13.84 -5.66 3.70
N ARG A 373 -12.72 -5.07 3.28
CA ARG A 373 -12.36 -5.06 1.84
C ARG A 373 -11.69 -6.36 1.40
N VAL A 374 -12.40 -7.12 0.58
CA VAL A 374 -11.90 -8.28 -0.19
C VAL A 374 -10.79 -7.84 -1.15
N TYR A 375 -9.55 -8.28 -0.92
CA TYR A 375 -8.38 -7.94 -1.73
C TYR A 375 -8.14 -8.96 -2.85
N LEU A 376 -7.87 -8.51 -4.08
CA LEU A 376 -7.42 -9.40 -5.16
C LEU A 376 -5.92 -9.67 -5.03
N THR A 377 -5.58 -10.92 -4.75
CA THR A 377 -4.19 -11.40 -4.75
C THR A 377 -3.53 -11.25 -6.11
N ASP A 378 -2.27 -10.84 -6.12
CA ASP A 378 -1.46 -10.70 -7.33
C ASP A 378 -0.73 -12.01 -7.65
N TYR A 379 -1.28 -12.79 -8.57
CA TYR A 379 -0.63 -14.00 -9.11
C TYR A 379 0.39 -13.70 -10.22
N SER A 380 0.77 -12.44 -10.43
CA SER A 380 1.67 -11.99 -11.48
C SER A 380 1.24 -12.37 -12.91
N GLY A 381 -0.05 -12.60 -13.11
CA GLY A 381 -0.63 -12.98 -14.42
C GLY A 381 -0.43 -14.45 -14.81
N PHE A 382 0.09 -15.30 -13.93
CA PHE A 382 0.30 -16.72 -14.18
C PHE A 382 -0.75 -17.57 -13.45
N GLY A 383 -1.19 -18.66 -14.06
CA GLY A 383 -1.89 -19.77 -13.37
C GLY A 383 -0.89 -20.85 -12.94
N ILE A 384 -1.28 -21.69 -11.97
CA ILE A 384 -0.54 -22.94 -11.71
C ILE A 384 -0.67 -23.88 -12.93
N ARG A 385 0.41 -24.60 -13.24
CA ARG A 385 0.51 -25.46 -14.42
C ARG A 385 0.78 -26.91 -14.04
N GLU A 386 0.36 -27.84 -14.90
CA GLU A 386 0.58 -29.28 -14.69
C GLU A 386 2.07 -29.61 -14.54
N GLU A 387 2.92 -29.03 -15.39
CA GLU A 387 4.37 -29.24 -15.32
C GLU A 387 5.00 -28.66 -14.05
N TRP A 388 4.45 -27.57 -13.51
CA TRP A 388 4.96 -26.95 -12.28
C TRP A 388 4.63 -27.79 -11.05
N LEU A 389 3.41 -28.32 -10.98
CA LEU A 389 2.99 -29.19 -9.88
C LEU A 389 3.79 -30.50 -9.89
N ARG A 390 4.00 -31.09 -11.08
CA ARG A 390 4.83 -32.28 -11.24
C ARG A 390 6.27 -32.03 -10.76
N LYS A 391 6.85 -30.91 -11.18
CA LYS A 391 8.22 -30.55 -10.78
C LYS A 391 8.33 -30.30 -9.27
N LEU A 392 7.33 -29.67 -8.67
CA LEU A 392 7.26 -29.47 -7.22
C LEU A 392 7.27 -30.80 -6.47
N VAL A 393 6.48 -31.77 -6.91
CA VAL A 393 6.44 -33.11 -6.31
C VAL A 393 7.75 -33.88 -6.50
N GLU A 394 8.37 -33.76 -7.67
CA GLU A 394 9.68 -34.36 -8.01
C GLU A 394 10.80 -33.83 -7.12
N VAL A 395 10.89 -32.50 -6.96
CA VAL A 395 11.93 -31.84 -6.15
C VAL A 395 11.67 -32.01 -4.65
N GLY A 396 10.39 -31.98 -4.24
CA GLY A 396 9.97 -32.20 -2.86
C GLY A 396 10.46 -31.13 -1.88
N GLU A 397 10.98 -31.57 -0.74
CA GLU A 397 11.42 -30.72 0.38
C GLU A 397 12.52 -29.71 -0.01
N LYS A 398 13.27 -29.98 -1.07
CA LYS A 398 14.31 -29.07 -1.58
C LYS A 398 13.74 -27.94 -2.45
N TRP A 399 12.43 -27.83 -2.58
CA TRP A 399 11.78 -26.84 -3.44
C TRP A 399 12.12 -25.41 -3.00
N SER A 400 12.85 -24.72 -3.87
CA SER A 400 13.32 -23.35 -3.73
C SER A 400 13.22 -22.63 -5.08
N PHE A 401 13.49 -21.33 -5.08
CA PHE A 401 13.52 -20.55 -6.31
C PHE A 401 14.55 -21.13 -7.29
N GLU A 402 15.74 -21.45 -6.79
CA GLU A 402 16.88 -21.98 -7.54
C GLU A 402 16.59 -23.36 -8.14
N THR A 403 15.93 -24.24 -7.38
CA THR A 403 15.61 -25.60 -7.83
C THR A 403 14.36 -25.68 -8.71
N SER A 404 13.54 -24.63 -8.72
CA SER A 404 12.26 -24.62 -9.45
C SER A 404 12.43 -24.49 -10.97
N GLY A 405 13.50 -23.83 -11.42
CA GLY A 405 13.69 -23.44 -12.82
C GLY A 405 12.71 -22.35 -13.31
N LEU A 406 11.98 -21.69 -12.40
CA LEU A 406 11.00 -20.65 -12.73
C LEU A 406 11.61 -19.25 -12.67
N GLY A 407 11.09 -18.33 -13.46
CA GLY A 407 11.45 -16.90 -13.34
C GLY A 407 10.84 -16.26 -12.08
N ASN A 408 11.44 -15.18 -11.58
CA ASN A 408 11.04 -14.50 -10.32
C ASN A 408 9.51 -14.29 -10.19
N LYS A 409 8.86 -13.84 -11.27
CA LYS A 409 7.41 -13.59 -11.29
C LYS A 409 6.56 -14.85 -11.34
N GLN A 410 7.04 -15.90 -12.02
CA GLN A 410 6.38 -17.21 -12.06
C GLN A 410 6.45 -17.89 -10.70
N PHE A 411 7.64 -17.88 -10.07
CA PHE A 411 7.83 -18.45 -8.75
C PHE A 411 6.98 -17.74 -7.69
N SER A 412 6.96 -16.41 -7.69
CA SER A 412 6.11 -15.62 -6.80
C SER A 412 4.62 -15.91 -7.02
N GLY A 413 4.15 -15.95 -8.28
CA GLY A 413 2.75 -16.25 -8.58
C GLY A 413 2.35 -17.68 -8.19
N LEU A 414 3.22 -18.66 -8.46
CA LEU A 414 3.01 -20.05 -8.05
C LEU A 414 2.95 -20.19 -6.53
N ARG A 415 3.82 -19.51 -5.78
CA ARG A 415 3.79 -19.53 -4.31
C ARG A 415 2.42 -19.10 -3.77
N SER A 416 1.82 -18.04 -4.33
CA SER A 416 0.46 -17.62 -3.96
C SER A 416 -0.60 -18.67 -4.33
N TRP A 417 -0.48 -19.33 -5.49
CA TRP A 417 -1.38 -20.43 -5.86
C TRP A 417 -1.26 -21.63 -4.93
N LEU A 418 -0.04 -22.06 -4.58
CA LEU A 418 0.20 -23.20 -3.68
C LEU A 418 -0.40 -22.92 -2.30
N LYS A 419 -0.18 -21.71 -1.77
CA LYS A 419 -0.78 -21.26 -0.50
C LYS A 419 -2.30 -21.36 -0.55
N HIS A 420 -2.94 -20.80 -1.57
CA HIS A 420 -4.40 -20.83 -1.66
C HIS A 420 -4.97 -22.21 -2.02
N ALA A 421 -4.19 -23.05 -2.70
CA ALA A 421 -4.52 -24.44 -2.94
C ALA A 421 -4.30 -25.32 -1.69
N GLU A 422 -3.79 -24.76 -0.59
CA GLU A 422 -3.41 -25.47 0.64
C GLU A 422 -2.41 -26.61 0.39
N ILE A 423 -1.50 -26.39 -0.58
CA ILE A 423 -0.37 -27.26 -0.86
C ILE A 423 0.79 -26.82 0.02
N ASP A 424 1.28 -27.73 0.86
CA ASP A 424 2.33 -27.45 1.83
C ASP A 424 3.51 -28.42 1.68
N ILE A 425 4.69 -27.82 1.54
CA ILE A 425 5.98 -28.51 1.41
C ILE A 425 6.45 -29.04 2.79
N SER A 426 5.94 -28.49 3.89
CA SER A 426 6.28 -28.88 5.28
C SER A 426 5.39 -29.98 5.87
N GLU A 427 4.60 -30.65 5.03
CA GLU A 427 3.69 -31.78 5.38
C GLU A 427 2.46 -31.45 6.25
N ASN A 428 2.29 -30.19 6.70
CA ASN A 428 1.19 -29.82 7.60
C ASN A 428 -0.12 -29.45 6.86
N GLY A 429 -0.04 -28.98 5.61
CA GLY A 429 -1.20 -28.59 4.81
C GLY A 429 -2.19 -29.71 4.45
N THR A 430 -3.33 -29.33 3.86
CA THR A 430 -4.38 -30.24 3.40
C THR A 430 -3.90 -31.14 2.26
N LEU A 431 -3.14 -30.57 1.32
CA LEU A 431 -2.43 -31.29 0.26
C LEU A 431 -0.93 -31.31 0.58
N SER A 432 -0.50 -32.22 1.43
CA SER A 432 0.92 -32.43 1.71
C SER A 432 1.66 -33.04 0.50
N LEU A 433 2.98 -32.88 0.43
CA LEU A 433 3.78 -33.50 -0.65
C LEU A 433 3.65 -35.03 -0.65
N SER A 434 3.66 -35.65 0.53
CA SER A 434 3.42 -37.10 0.65
C SER A 434 2.07 -37.52 0.07
N LEU A 435 1.00 -36.76 0.34
CA LEU A 435 -0.32 -37.03 -0.20
C LEU A 435 -0.38 -36.81 -1.72
N LEU A 436 0.22 -35.71 -2.22
CA LEU A 436 0.31 -35.44 -3.66
C LEU A 436 1.07 -36.54 -4.42
N ARG A 437 2.14 -37.11 -3.84
CA ARG A 437 2.86 -38.26 -4.42
C ARG A 437 1.97 -39.50 -4.50
N LYS A 438 1.22 -39.79 -3.43
CA LYS A 438 0.31 -40.94 -3.37
C LYS A 438 -0.85 -40.82 -4.35
N LEU A 439 -1.47 -39.64 -4.44
CA LEU A 439 -2.61 -39.39 -5.32
C LEU A 439 -2.21 -39.20 -6.78
N GLY A 440 -0.95 -38.84 -7.03
CA GLY A 440 -0.41 -38.52 -8.35
C GLY A 440 -0.74 -37.06 -8.73
N PRO A 441 0.28 -36.21 -9.01
CA PRO A 441 0.07 -34.79 -9.31
C PRO A 441 -0.70 -34.50 -10.60
N ASP A 442 -0.81 -35.50 -11.49
CA ASP A 442 -1.56 -35.39 -12.75
C ASP A 442 -3.02 -35.86 -12.59
N SER A 443 -3.43 -36.39 -11.43
CA SER A 443 -4.77 -36.97 -11.25
C SER A 443 -5.87 -35.90 -11.21
N ASP A 444 -7.02 -36.20 -11.80
CA ASP A 444 -8.20 -35.32 -11.74
C ASP A 444 -8.67 -35.09 -10.30
N LEU A 445 -8.44 -36.06 -9.41
CA LEU A 445 -8.67 -35.94 -7.97
C LEU A 445 -7.90 -34.75 -7.38
N VAL A 446 -6.58 -34.71 -7.59
CA VAL A 446 -5.71 -33.63 -7.07
C VAL A 446 -6.14 -32.27 -7.61
N TRP A 447 -6.39 -32.16 -8.91
CA TRP A 447 -6.76 -30.88 -9.52
C TRP A 447 -8.15 -30.39 -9.09
N ALA A 448 -9.08 -31.30 -8.84
CA ALA A 448 -10.40 -30.95 -8.33
C ALA A 448 -10.36 -30.58 -6.83
N THR A 449 -9.47 -31.20 -6.04
CA THR A 449 -9.15 -30.75 -4.67
C THR A 449 -8.52 -29.36 -4.68
N ILE A 450 -7.53 -29.11 -5.55
CA ILE A 450 -6.93 -27.78 -5.72
C ILE A 450 -8.01 -26.74 -6.03
N TRP A 451 -8.88 -27.02 -6.99
CA TRP A 451 -9.99 -26.12 -7.34
C TRP A 451 -10.91 -25.83 -6.15
N THR A 452 -11.24 -26.86 -5.37
CA THR A 452 -12.06 -26.73 -4.15
C THR A 452 -11.40 -25.80 -3.13
N ASN A 453 -10.10 -25.94 -2.91
CA ASN A 453 -9.36 -25.12 -1.95
C ASN A 453 -9.24 -23.67 -2.44
N LEU A 454 -9.01 -23.49 -3.74
CA LEU A 454 -8.96 -22.18 -4.36
C LEU A 454 -10.30 -21.43 -4.26
N ALA A 455 -11.45 -22.12 -4.30
CA ALA A 455 -12.76 -21.49 -4.11
C ALA A 455 -12.86 -20.76 -2.76
N ARG A 456 -12.28 -21.35 -1.70
CA ARG A 456 -12.20 -20.72 -0.38
C ARG A 456 -11.17 -19.60 -0.37
N ASN A 457 -9.95 -19.86 -0.84
CA ASN A 457 -8.82 -19.00 -0.50
C ASN A 457 -8.47 -17.95 -1.57
N SER A 458 -8.96 -18.09 -2.80
CA SER A 458 -8.66 -17.18 -3.91
C SER A 458 -9.87 -16.34 -4.29
N GLN A 459 -9.76 -15.02 -4.10
CA GLN A 459 -10.88 -14.10 -4.37
C GLN A 459 -11.28 -14.03 -5.84
N ILE A 460 -10.33 -14.14 -6.77
CA ILE A 460 -10.66 -14.18 -8.20
C ILE A 460 -11.36 -15.48 -8.60
N VAL A 461 -11.04 -16.59 -7.92
CA VAL A 461 -11.70 -17.89 -8.15
C VAL A 461 -13.11 -17.87 -7.56
N ARG A 462 -13.27 -17.36 -6.32
CA ARG A 462 -14.57 -17.15 -5.68
C ARG A 462 -15.49 -16.26 -6.51
N TRP A 463 -14.95 -15.17 -7.05
CA TRP A 463 -15.66 -14.32 -8.00
C TRP A 463 -16.12 -15.11 -9.24
N TYR A 464 -15.22 -15.89 -9.86
CA TYR A 464 -15.58 -16.67 -11.04
C TYR A 464 -16.67 -17.72 -10.76
N ILE A 465 -16.59 -18.38 -9.61
CA ILE A 465 -17.60 -19.37 -9.19
C ILE A 465 -18.97 -18.71 -9.03
N SER A 466 -19.02 -17.59 -8.31
CA SER A 466 -20.28 -16.91 -7.97
C SER A 466 -20.88 -16.08 -9.10
N GLN A 467 -20.06 -15.45 -9.95
CA GLN A 467 -20.53 -14.47 -10.94
C GLN A 467 -20.64 -15.01 -12.37
N VAL A 468 -19.92 -16.08 -12.72
CA VAL A 468 -19.99 -16.68 -14.06
C VAL A 468 -20.94 -17.87 -14.03
N LYS A 469 -22.03 -17.78 -14.81
CA LYS A 469 -23.07 -18.82 -14.84
C LYS A 469 -22.59 -20.07 -15.57
N TRP A 470 -23.04 -21.24 -15.13
CA TRP A 470 -22.85 -22.50 -15.86
C TRP A 470 -23.45 -22.41 -17.27
N GLY A 471 -22.76 -22.99 -18.25
CA GLY A 471 -23.13 -22.94 -19.68
C GLY A 471 -22.79 -21.63 -20.39
N SER A 472 -22.24 -20.62 -19.70
CA SER A 472 -21.86 -19.36 -20.33
C SER A 472 -20.46 -19.41 -20.97
N VAL A 473 -20.29 -18.60 -22.01
CA VAL A 473 -19.00 -18.31 -22.65
C VAL A 473 -18.64 -16.86 -22.35
N VAL A 474 -17.48 -16.63 -21.74
CA VAL A 474 -17.01 -15.29 -21.36
C VAL A 474 -15.62 -15.01 -21.95
N SER A 475 -15.40 -13.79 -22.42
CA SER A 475 -14.06 -13.33 -22.81
C SER A 475 -13.30 -12.72 -21.63
N LYS A 476 -11.98 -12.58 -21.77
CA LYS A 476 -11.16 -11.85 -20.78
C LYS A 476 -11.71 -10.45 -20.51
N ASP A 477 -12.10 -9.73 -21.56
CA ASP A 477 -12.58 -8.35 -21.44
C ASP A 477 -13.92 -8.28 -20.70
N ASP A 478 -14.81 -9.26 -20.93
CA ASP A 478 -16.08 -9.35 -20.19
C ASP A 478 -15.83 -9.57 -18.69
N CYS A 479 -14.92 -10.49 -18.35
CA CYS A 479 -14.53 -10.75 -16.97
C CYS A 479 -13.89 -9.51 -16.31
N VAL A 480 -13.08 -8.72 -17.02
CA VAL A 480 -12.49 -7.47 -16.49
C VAL A 480 -13.56 -6.42 -16.20
N ARG A 481 -14.62 -6.34 -17.02
CA ARG A 481 -15.77 -5.47 -16.75
C ARG A 481 -16.58 -5.96 -15.55
N MET A 482 -16.95 -7.24 -15.51
CA MET A 482 -17.73 -7.83 -14.41
C MET A 482 -17.00 -7.78 -13.06
N THR A 483 -15.67 -7.91 -13.05
CA THR A 483 -14.86 -7.76 -11.83
C THR A 483 -14.83 -6.32 -11.30
N ALA A 484 -15.22 -5.31 -12.09
CA ALA A 484 -15.23 -3.93 -11.63
C ALA A 484 -16.27 -3.68 -10.53
N GLU A 485 -17.43 -4.32 -10.61
CA GLU A 485 -18.49 -4.23 -9.60
C GLU A 485 -18.13 -5.01 -8.33
N TYR A 486 -17.53 -6.19 -8.49
CA TYR A 486 -17.15 -7.05 -7.35
C TYR A 486 -15.87 -6.59 -6.64
N PHE A 487 -14.97 -5.91 -7.37
CA PHE A 487 -13.71 -5.35 -6.85
C PHE A 487 -13.58 -3.86 -7.17
N PRO A 488 -14.48 -3.00 -6.63
CA PRO A 488 -14.58 -1.59 -7.01
C PRO A 488 -13.36 -0.77 -6.59
N ASN A 489 -12.65 -1.23 -5.55
CA ASN A 489 -11.47 -0.55 -5.00
C ASN A 489 -10.16 -0.86 -5.73
N HIS A 490 -10.19 -1.69 -6.77
CA HIS A 490 -8.99 -2.12 -7.51
C HIS A 490 -8.87 -1.39 -8.85
N THR A 491 -7.65 -1.21 -9.34
CA THR A 491 -7.46 -0.62 -10.68
C THR A 491 -7.85 -1.62 -11.76
N GLU A 492 -8.26 -1.13 -12.94
CA GLU A 492 -8.52 -1.98 -14.10
C GLU A 492 -7.31 -2.86 -14.44
N ARG A 493 -6.09 -2.32 -14.33
CA ARG A 493 -4.84 -3.08 -14.51
C ARG A 493 -4.74 -4.25 -13.53
N THR A 494 -5.04 -4.03 -12.25
CA THR A 494 -5.00 -5.09 -11.23
C THR A 494 -6.04 -6.18 -11.53
N ARG A 495 -7.27 -5.79 -11.88
CA ARG A 495 -8.32 -6.74 -12.29
C ARG A 495 -7.91 -7.54 -13.53
N LYS A 496 -7.36 -6.86 -14.54
CA LYS A 496 -6.84 -7.49 -15.76
C LYS A 496 -5.75 -8.52 -15.46
N ASN A 497 -4.83 -8.23 -14.55
CA ASN A 497 -3.79 -9.18 -14.14
C ASN A 497 -4.40 -10.41 -13.45
N ALA A 498 -5.37 -10.22 -12.55
CA ALA A 498 -6.04 -11.32 -11.85
C ALA A 498 -6.86 -12.20 -12.82
N VAL A 499 -7.63 -11.59 -13.72
CA VAL A 499 -8.36 -12.31 -14.78
C VAL A 499 -7.40 -13.04 -15.71
N THR A 500 -6.25 -12.45 -16.04
CA THR A 500 -5.22 -13.11 -16.85
C THR A 500 -4.68 -14.36 -16.17
N ALA A 501 -4.38 -14.28 -14.88
CA ALA A 501 -3.93 -15.43 -14.10
C ALA A 501 -4.98 -16.55 -14.04
N LEU A 502 -6.26 -16.19 -13.87
CA LEU A 502 -7.38 -17.15 -13.90
C LEU A 502 -7.51 -17.85 -15.26
N PHE A 503 -7.38 -17.11 -16.36
CA PHE A 503 -7.43 -17.71 -17.71
C PHE A 503 -6.21 -18.58 -18.00
N GLU A 504 -5.02 -18.20 -17.52
CA GLU A 504 -3.83 -19.05 -17.59
C GLU A 504 -4.01 -20.32 -16.76
N LEU A 505 -4.64 -20.25 -15.58
CA LEU A 505 -4.97 -21.42 -14.78
C LEU A 505 -5.80 -22.41 -15.60
N PHE A 506 -6.87 -21.94 -16.24
CA PHE A 506 -7.70 -22.81 -17.07
C PHE A 506 -6.97 -23.37 -18.29
N ASN A 507 -6.11 -22.57 -18.92
CA ASN A 507 -5.39 -22.97 -20.14
C ASN A 507 -4.23 -23.93 -19.87
N LYS A 508 -3.61 -23.85 -18.69
CA LYS A 508 -2.38 -24.57 -18.35
C LYS A 508 -2.57 -25.64 -17.28
N SER A 509 -3.80 -25.88 -16.84
CA SER A 509 -4.11 -26.95 -15.90
C SER A 509 -5.32 -27.79 -16.34
N PRO A 510 -5.43 -29.02 -15.83
CA PRO A 510 -6.58 -29.90 -16.02
C PRO A 510 -7.92 -29.30 -15.56
N ILE A 511 -7.91 -28.26 -14.74
CA ILE A 511 -9.13 -27.58 -14.25
C ILE A 511 -9.96 -27.05 -15.43
N GLY A 512 -9.32 -26.46 -16.45
CA GLY A 512 -10.03 -25.98 -17.62
C GLY A 512 -10.51 -27.12 -18.52
N THR A 513 -9.60 -28.00 -18.93
CA THR A 513 -9.82 -28.98 -20.00
C THR A 513 -10.50 -30.27 -19.55
N ARG A 514 -10.08 -30.87 -18.42
CA ARG A 514 -10.61 -32.16 -17.92
C ARG A 514 -11.80 -31.96 -16.98
N LEU A 515 -11.74 -30.94 -16.10
CA LEU A 515 -12.84 -30.64 -15.17
C LEU A 515 -13.95 -29.77 -15.78
N GLY A 516 -13.74 -29.19 -16.97
CA GLY A 516 -14.76 -28.41 -17.68
C GLY A 516 -15.14 -27.08 -16.99
N ILE A 517 -14.30 -26.58 -16.09
CA ILE A 517 -14.57 -25.36 -15.29
C ILE A 517 -14.38 -24.08 -16.11
N GLY A 518 -13.51 -24.14 -17.11
CA GLY A 518 -13.18 -23.00 -17.98
C GLY A 518 -12.52 -23.47 -19.27
N VAL A 519 -13.27 -24.16 -20.12
CA VAL A 519 -12.73 -24.72 -21.37
C VAL A 519 -12.31 -23.57 -22.30
N ALA A 520 -11.00 -23.43 -22.51
CA ALA A 520 -10.45 -22.35 -23.30
C ALA A 520 -10.76 -22.55 -24.79
N SER A 521 -11.18 -21.47 -25.44
CA SER A 521 -11.35 -21.38 -26.89
C SER A 521 -10.85 -20.02 -27.39
N PHE A 522 -10.62 -19.92 -28.69
CA PHE A 522 -10.16 -18.68 -29.33
C PHE A 522 -11.16 -18.24 -30.39
N ASN A 523 -11.50 -16.95 -30.38
CA ASN A 523 -12.20 -16.27 -31.47
C ASN A 523 -11.27 -15.20 -32.04
N GLY A 524 -10.58 -15.53 -33.14
CA GLY A 524 -9.47 -14.71 -33.65
C GLY A 524 -8.33 -14.60 -32.62
N ARG A 525 -7.98 -13.37 -32.22
CA ARG A 525 -6.96 -13.10 -31.20
C ARG A 525 -7.52 -13.06 -29.76
N GLN A 526 -8.84 -13.11 -29.58
CA GLN A 526 -9.46 -12.99 -28.26
C GLN A 526 -9.66 -14.38 -27.64
N GLN A 527 -9.10 -14.59 -26.45
CA GLN A 527 -9.30 -15.81 -25.66
C GLN A 527 -10.65 -15.75 -24.94
N ARG A 528 -11.40 -16.86 -25.00
CA ARG A 528 -12.67 -17.08 -24.31
C ARG A 528 -12.60 -18.36 -23.47
N VAL A 529 -13.43 -18.44 -22.44
CA VAL A 529 -13.60 -19.66 -21.64
C VAL A 529 -15.07 -20.00 -21.52
N GLU A 530 -15.37 -21.28 -21.63
CA GLU A 530 -16.71 -21.83 -21.47
C GLU A 530 -16.81 -22.63 -20.17
N LYS A 531 -17.77 -22.29 -19.32
CA LYS A 531 -17.99 -22.93 -18.01
C LYS A 531 -18.98 -24.10 -18.16
N LYS A 532 -18.50 -25.26 -18.61
CA LYS A 532 -19.33 -26.44 -18.97
C LYS A 532 -19.78 -27.30 -17.78
N GLY A 533 -18.96 -27.38 -16.74
CA GLY A 533 -19.14 -28.35 -15.64
C GLY A 533 -18.41 -29.66 -15.91
N TRP A 534 -18.22 -30.45 -14.84
CA TRP A 534 -17.40 -31.64 -14.88
C TRP A 534 -18.20 -32.87 -15.32
N SER A 535 -17.83 -33.45 -16.46
CA SER A 535 -18.57 -34.57 -17.08
C SER A 535 -18.37 -35.91 -16.37
N LYS A 536 -17.21 -36.13 -15.75
CA LYS A 536 -16.82 -37.37 -15.05
C LYS A 536 -16.35 -37.08 -13.63
N PRO A 537 -17.21 -36.58 -12.75
CA PRO A 537 -16.85 -36.24 -11.38
C PRO A 537 -16.51 -37.49 -10.56
N LEU A 538 -15.54 -37.34 -9.67
CA LEU A 538 -15.08 -38.39 -8.76
C LEU A 538 -15.83 -38.32 -7.42
N PRO A 539 -16.50 -39.41 -6.97
CA PRO A 539 -17.21 -39.43 -5.69
C PRO A 539 -16.39 -38.96 -4.49
N GLU A 540 -15.09 -39.25 -4.52
CA GLU A 540 -14.08 -38.86 -3.55
C GLU A 540 -13.97 -37.34 -3.37
N VAL A 541 -13.96 -36.59 -4.49
CA VAL A 541 -13.88 -35.12 -4.47
C VAL A 541 -15.19 -34.52 -4.03
N ILE A 542 -16.32 -35.13 -4.41
CA ILE A 542 -17.63 -34.65 -3.98
C ILE A 542 -17.75 -34.74 -2.46
N LEU A 543 -17.32 -35.87 -1.88
CA LEU A 543 -17.26 -36.03 -0.43
C LEU A 543 -16.34 -34.99 0.21
N TYR A 544 -15.12 -34.80 -0.33
CA TYR A 544 -14.20 -33.78 0.15
C TYR A 544 -14.82 -32.37 0.14
N SER A 545 -15.46 -31.98 -0.97
CA SER A 545 -16.11 -30.68 -1.11
C SER A 545 -17.28 -30.49 -0.16
N LEU A 546 -18.01 -31.55 0.18
CA LEU A 546 -19.08 -31.51 1.17
C LEU A 546 -18.55 -31.24 2.58
N TYR A 547 -17.44 -31.87 2.97
CA TYR A 547 -16.78 -31.58 4.24
C TYR A 547 -16.22 -30.16 4.30
N ARG A 548 -15.71 -29.64 3.18
CA ARG A 548 -15.32 -28.23 3.06
C ARG A 548 -16.52 -27.30 3.26
N PHE A 549 -17.60 -27.56 2.52
CA PHE A 549 -18.85 -26.82 2.70
C PHE A 549 -19.37 -26.90 4.14
N ALA A 550 -19.21 -28.05 4.80
CA ALA A 550 -19.60 -28.26 6.20
C ALA A 550 -18.86 -27.36 7.18
N GLU A 551 -17.52 -27.37 7.11
CA GLU A 551 -16.67 -26.49 7.91
C GLU A 551 -17.01 -25.02 7.70
N ALA A 552 -17.19 -24.59 6.45
CA ALA A 552 -17.46 -23.20 6.11
C ALA A 552 -18.77 -22.68 6.73
N ASN A 553 -19.75 -23.58 6.93
CA ASN A 553 -21.05 -23.26 7.52
C ASN A 553 -21.16 -23.68 9.00
N SER A 554 -20.10 -24.26 9.58
CA SER A 554 -20.13 -24.85 10.94
C SER A 554 -21.32 -25.79 11.18
N ARG A 555 -21.70 -26.53 10.14
CA ARG A 555 -22.87 -27.44 10.13
C ARG A 555 -22.53 -28.68 9.31
N TYR A 556 -23.00 -29.85 9.73
CA TYR A 556 -22.68 -31.13 9.05
C TYR A 556 -23.94 -31.83 8.51
N GLU A 557 -25.06 -31.11 8.47
CA GLU A 557 -26.35 -31.59 8.01
C GLU A 557 -26.93 -30.58 7.01
N PHE A 558 -27.34 -31.06 5.85
CA PHE A 558 -27.74 -30.23 4.72
C PHE A 558 -28.91 -30.83 3.97
N THR A 559 -29.77 -29.98 3.42
CA THR A 559 -30.70 -30.42 2.38
C THR A 559 -29.99 -30.38 1.03
N LEU A 560 -30.46 -31.19 0.08
CA LEU A 560 -29.95 -31.18 -1.28
C LEU A 560 -30.14 -29.80 -1.93
N ASP A 561 -31.24 -29.11 -1.66
CA ASP A 561 -31.51 -27.77 -2.20
C ASP A 561 -30.49 -26.73 -1.73
N GLU A 562 -30.02 -26.82 -0.48
CA GLU A 562 -28.95 -25.96 0.04
C GLU A 562 -27.62 -26.16 -0.72
N LEU A 563 -27.36 -27.36 -1.23
CA LEU A 563 -26.17 -27.63 -2.05
C LEU A 563 -26.28 -27.04 -3.46
N TYR A 564 -27.49 -26.67 -3.91
CA TYR A 564 -27.74 -25.97 -5.18
C TYR A 564 -27.93 -24.46 -5.01
N ASN A 565 -27.97 -23.96 -3.77
CA ASN A 565 -28.03 -22.52 -3.52
C ASN A 565 -26.74 -21.83 -4.01
N LEU A 566 -26.91 -20.84 -4.88
CA LEU A 566 -25.84 -20.10 -5.56
C LEU A 566 -25.06 -19.14 -4.66
N GLU A 567 -25.53 -18.90 -3.44
CA GLU A 567 -24.85 -17.99 -2.50
C GLU A 567 -23.56 -18.60 -1.90
N SER A 568 -23.40 -19.92 -1.94
CA SER A 568 -22.17 -20.58 -1.46
C SER A 568 -21.24 -20.97 -2.59
N CYS A 569 -20.00 -20.51 -2.53
CA CYS A 569 -18.96 -20.83 -3.52
C CYS A 569 -18.29 -22.20 -3.30
N GLU A 570 -18.64 -22.92 -2.23
CA GLU A 570 -18.01 -24.20 -1.85
C GLU A 570 -18.94 -25.41 -2.03
N SER A 571 -20.17 -25.23 -2.50
CA SER A 571 -21.06 -26.35 -2.74
C SER A 571 -20.60 -27.21 -3.93
N PRO A 572 -20.88 -28.53 -3.96
CA PRO A 572 -20.50 -29.38 -5.08
C PRO A 572 -21.03 -28.88 -6.43
N TYR A 573 -22.23 -28.28 -6.45
CA TYR A 573 -22.77 -27.65 -7.65
C TYR A 573 -22.01 -26.39 -8.06
N ALA A 574 -21.74 -25.49 -7.11
CA ALA A 574 -21.00 -24.25 -7.38
C ALA A 574 -19.57 -24.52 -7.88
N LEU A 575 -18.94 -25.59 -7.37
CA LEU A 575 -17.60 -26.00 -7.74
C LEU A 575 -17.55 -26.70 -9.11
N PHE A 576 -18.48 -27.60 -9.40
CA PHE A 576 -18.34 -28.57 -10.50
C PHE A 576 -19.49 -28.60 -11.51
N GLY A 577 -20.58 -27.85 -11.30
CA GLY A 577 -21.67 -27.71 -12.27
C GLY A 577 -22.48 -28.99 -12.50
N LEU A 578 -22.63 -29.80 -11.44
CA LEU A 578 -23.31 -31.09 -11.52
C LEU A 578 -24.83 -30.93 -11.62
N SER A 579 -25.50 -31.83 -12.35
CA SER A 579 -26.96 -31.89 -12.31
C SER A 579 -27.45 -32.54 -11.00
N GLN A 580 -28.61 -32.13 -10.52
CA GLN A 580 -29.24 -32.69 -9.32
C GLN A 580 -29.35 -34.22 -9.34
N PRO A 581 -29.82 -34.87 -10.44
CA PRO A 581 -29.85 -36.33 -10.51
C PRO A 581 -28.46 -36.97 -10.39
N LYS A 582 -27.42 -36.33 -10.98
CA LYS A 582 -26.05 -36.84 -10.94
C LYS A 582 -25.47 -36.76 -9.54
N LEU A 583 -25.65 -35.63 -8.84
CA LEU A 583 -25.18 -35.47 -7.46
C LEU A 583 -25.88 -36.47 -6.54
N MET A 584 -27.21 -36.62 -6.64
CA MET A 584 -27.96 -37.60 -5.84
C MET A 584 -27.45 -39.03 -6.05
N SER A 585 -27.24 -39.42 -7.31
CA SER A 585 -26.71 -40.75 -7.63
C SER A 585 -25.33 -40.98 -7.01
N MET A 586 -24.45 -39.98 -7.06
CA MET A 586 -23.12 -40.07 -6.46
C MET A 586 -23.18 -40.17 -4.94
N LEU A 587 -24.00 -39.33 -4.29
CA LEU A 587 -24.12 -39.34 -2.83
C LEU A 587 -24.72 -40.65 -2.30
N ARG A 588 -25.68 -41.25 -3.02
CA ARG A 588 -26.15 -42.62 -2.72
C ARG A 588 -25.01 -43.63 -2.79
N GLY A 589 -24.19 -43.57 -3.85
CA GLY A 589 -23.04 -44.46 -4.01
C GLY A 589 -22.00 -44.31 -2.90
N VAL A 590 -21.66 -43.06 -2.52
CA VAL A 590 -20.71 -42.80 -1.43
C VAL A 590 -21.30 -43.23 -0.09
N SER A 591 -22.58 -42.97 0.16
CA SER A 591 -23.22 -43.37 1.42
C SER A 591 -23.29 -44.89 1.61
N LEU A 592 -23.43 -45.65 0.52
CA LEU A 592 -23.36 -47.12 0.56
C LEU A 592 -21.95 -47.66 0.79
N THR A 593 -20.93 -47.00 0.20
CA THR A 593 -19.54 -47.47 0.25
C THR A 593 -18.76 -46.94 1.45
N LYS A 594 -19.17 -45.79 2.01
CA LYS A 594 -18.52 -45.08 3.11
C LYS A 594 -19.57 -44.53 4.11
N PRO A 595 -20.39 -45.40 4.73
CA PRO A 595 -21.47 -44.98 5.63
C PRO A 595 -20.98 -44.21 6.86
N ASP A 596 -19.74 -44.46 7.30
CA ASP A 596 -19.13 -43.77 8.44
C ASP A 596 -18.81 -42.29 8.17
N LEU A 597 -18.73 -41.90 6.89
CA LEU A 597 -18.40 -40.53 6.47
C LEU A 597 -19.63 -39.75 5.98
N VAL A 598 -20.60 -40.42 5.35
CA VAL A 598 -21.81 -39.76 4.84
C VAL A 598 -23.02 -40.68 4.85
N ARG A 599 -24.13 -40.16 5.37
CA ARG A 599 -25.46 -40.78 5.27
C ARG A 599 -26.38 -39.90 4.45
N VAL A 600 -27.13 -40.48 3.52
CA VAL A 600 -28.16 -39.75 2.77
C VAL A 600 -29.54 -40.35 2.94
N GLU A 601 -30.54 -39.48 3.04
CA GLU A 601 -31.94 -39.83 3.17
C GLU A 601 -32.72 -39.06 2.10
N PHE A 602 -32.99 -39.72 0.97
CA PHE A 602 -33.71 -39.15 -0.17
C PHE A 602 -35.09 -39.82 -0.28
N VAL A 603 -36.09 -39.29 0.42
CA VAL A 603 -37.45 -39.85 0.50
C VAL A 603 -38.48 -38.77 0.20
N ARG A 604 -39.23 -38.94 -0.89
CA ARG A 604 -40.32 -38.03 -1.35
C ARG A 604 -39.92 -36.55 -1.35
N ASP A 605 -40.16 -35.83 -0.25
CA ASP A 605 -39.97 -34.38 -0.08
C ASP A 605 -38.81 -34.01 0.89
N LEU A 606 -38.09 -35.00 1.43
CA LEU A 606 -36.93 -34.82 2.31
C LEU A 606 -35.69 -35.37 1.62
N ASN A 607 -34.76 -34.48 1.27
CA ASN A 607 -33.49 -34.83 0.65
C ASN A 607 -32.33 -34.38 1.54
N ASN A 608 -32.03 -35.16 2.58
CA ASN A 608 -31.03 -34.78 3.59
C ASN A 608 -29.69 -35.50 3.36
N VAL A 609 -28.61 -34.79 3.65
CA VAL A 609 -27.23 -35.26 3.64
C VAL A 609 -26.65 -35.01 5.03
N TYR A 610 -26.19 -36.07 5.68
CA TYR A 610 -25.57 -36.04 7.00
C TYR A 610 -24.10 -36.44 6.87
N LEU A 611 -23.21 -35.61 7.39
CA LEU A 611 -21.77 -35.85 7.42
C LEU A 611 -21.34 -36.13 8.85
N ASN A 612 -20.31 -36.96 9.00
CA ASN A 612 -19.76 -37.25 10.31
C ASN A 612 -18.83 -36.11 10.77
N ARG A 613 -19.21 -35.43 11.86
CA ARG A 613 -18.47 -34.29 12.41
C ARG A 613 -17.08 -34.64 12.95
N ASP A 614 -16.79 -35.92 13.17
CA ASP A 614 -15.54 -36.40 13.75
C ASP A 614 -14.39 -36.43 12.73
N PHE A 615 -14.69 -36.22 11.43
CA PHE A 615 -13.69 -36.19 10.37
C PHE A 615 -13.51 -34.78 9.82
N SER A 616 -12.25 -34.39 9.64
CA SER A 616 -11.85 -33.20 8.90
C SER A 616 -11.78 -33.48 7.39
N PRO A 617 -11.83 -32.45 6.52
CA PRO A 617 -11.64 -32.63 5.08
C PRO A 617 -10.29 -33.30 4.74
N LYS A 618 -9.25 -33.05 5.53
CA LYS A 618 -7.92 -33.68 5.34
C LYS A 618 -8.00 -35.18 5.59
N GLU A 619 -8.64 -35.62 6.67
CA GLU A 619 -8.82 -37.03 6.99
C GLU A 619 -9.70 -37.73 5.96
N VAL A 620 -10.77 -37.07 5.48
CA VAL A 620 -11.58 -37.58 4.37
C VAL A 620 -10.70 -37.82 3.14
N LEU A 621 -9.89 -36.86 2.73
CA LEU A 621 -9.02 -37.01 1.57
C LEU A 621 -7.98 -38.13 1.73
N GLN A 622 -7.49 -38.35 2.96
CA GLN A 622 -6.55 -39.43 3.29
C GLN A 622 -7.22 -40.81 3.31
N ASN A 623 -8.43 -40.92 3.85
CA ASN A 623 -9.16 -42.18 4.02
C ASN A 623 -9.82 -42.70 2.73
N VAL A 624 -9.98 -41.83 1.74
CA VAL A 624 -10.81 -42.13 0.58
C VAL A 624 -10.17 -43.08 -0.45
N ARG A 625 -8.90 -43.49 -0.25
CA ARG A 625 -8.16 -44.49 -1.05
C ARG A 625 -7.23 -45.42 -0.25
N LEU A 626 -7.46 -45.65 1.04
CA LEU A 626 -6.63 -46.57 1.85
C LEU A 626 -7.06 -48.05 1.78
N GLU A 627 -7.85 -48.43 0.77
CA GLU A 627 -8.03 -49.83 0.35
C GLU A 627 -7.54 -50.03 -1.09
#